data_AF-A0A9P4R075-F1
#
_entry.id   AF-A0A9P4R075-F1
#
_cell.length_a   1.000
_cell.length_b   1.000
_cell.length_c   1.000
_cell.angle_alpha   90.00
_cell.angle_beta   90.00
_cell.angle_gamma   90.00
#
_symmetry.space_group_name_H-M   'P 1'
#
loop_
_entity.id
_entity.type
_entity.pdbx_description
1 polymer ?
#
loop_
_entity_poly.entity_id
_entity_poly.type
_entity_poly.pdbx_seq_one_letter_code
_entity_poly.pdbx_strand_id
1 'polypeptide(L)'
;MSGAPSQAPGLRYPSNKKTIYDRNINRSKNAELSRAAFAYLFIEMIAYAQKGVRDVNALEKRLNTQGYPLGLRLLDLLLSRSPTSTLATTSLRPIRIHPLLQFIAQQLWRHLFNRPADGLEQDTSNNAQYMIFDNDPLVNSYISLPRELSQLNCAAFVAGIIEGLCDGAGFATEGVSAHTVGDEIWPGKTVFVVKFKQEVLEREEILGRGG
;
A
#
# COMPACT_ATOMS: atom_id res chain seq x y z
N MET A 1 -6.87 54.22 26.43
CA MET A 1 -7.03 53.18 25.38
C MET A 1 -6.06 52.06 25.71
N SER A 2 -6.51 51.05 26.45
CA SER A 2 -5.65 49.96 26.93
C SER A 2 -5.84 48.77 26.00
N GLY A 3 -4.84 48.50 25.16
CA GLY A 3 -4.82 47.36 24.24
C GLY A 3 -4.62 46.05 24.99
N ALA A 4 -5.48 45.07 24.73
CA ALA A 4 -5.31 43.71 25.22
C ALA A 4 -4.17 43.00 24.46
N PRO A 5 -3.33 42.20 25.13
CA PRO A 5 -2.24 41.48 24.47
C PRO A 5 -2.78 40.34 23.61
N SER A 6 -2.28 40.24 22.38
CA SER A 6 -2.56 39.15 21.43
C SER A 6 -2.02 37.81 21.97
N GLN A 7 -2.93 36.92 22.38
CA GLN A 7 -2.58 35.55 22.76
C GLN A 7 -2.12 34.76 21.51
N ALA A 8 -0.91 34.21 21.57
CA ALA A 8 -0.41 33.23 20.61
C ALA A 8 -1.36 32.02 20.54
N PRO A 9 -1.52 31.36 19.37
CA PRO A 9 -2.41 30.21 19.24
C PRO A 9 -1.79 29.02 19.96
N GLY A 10 -2.13 28.87 21.25
CA GLY A 10 -1.77 27.70 22.04
C GLY A 10 -2.41 26.42 21.48
N LEU A 11 -1.85 25.28 21.89
CA LEU A 11 -2.39 23.95 21.60
C LEU A 11 -3.89 23.93 21.92
N ARG A 12 -4.74 23.70 20.91
CA ARG A 12 -6.20 23.65 21.10
C ARG A 12 -6.57 22.37 21.85
N TYR A 13 -6.87 22.50 23.13
CA TYR A 13 -7.50 21.42 23.89
C TYR A 13 -8.98 21.32 23.53
N PRO A 14 -9.54 20.12 23.30
CA PRO A 14 -10.97 19.95 23.06
C PRO A 14 -11.76 20.51 24.26
N SER A 15 -12.82 21.30 24.02
CA SER A 15 -13.64 21.87 25.12
C SER A 15 -14.42 20.79 25.89
N ASN A 16 -14.55 19.60 25.30
CA ASN A 16 -15.06 18.41 25.95
C ASN A 16 -13.85 17.61 26.46
N LYS A 17 -13.79 17.29 27.76
CA LYS A 17 -12.68 16.56 28.42
C LYS A 17 -12.32 15.20 27.79
N LYS A 18 -13.06 14.76 26.76
CA LYS A 18 -12.79 13.57 25.96
C LYS A 18 -11.59 13.78 25.05
N THR A 19 -10.53 13.07 25.34
CA THR A 19 -9.30 12.98 24.56
C THR A 19 -9.45 12.01 23.39
N ILE A 20 -8.38 11.84 22.61
CA ILE A 20 -8.32 10.80 21.56
C ILE A 20 -8.33 9.38 22.14
N TYR A 21 -7.88 9.20 23.39
CA TYR A 21 -7.83 7.90 24.06
C TYR A 21 -9.22 7.42 24.51
N ASP A 22 -10.17 8.33 24.69
CA ASP A 22 -11.55 8.01 25.06
C ASP A 22 -12.40 7.55 23.86
N ARG A 23 -11.82 7.51 22.66
CA ARG A 23 -12.51 7.13 21.42
C ARG A 23 -12.13 5.71 21.03
N ASN A 24 -13.11 4.93 20.59
CA ASN A 24 -12.84 3.61 20.00
C ASN A 24 -11.86 3.77 18.81
N ILE A 25 -10.76 3.01 18.84
CA ILE A 25 -9.72 3.01 17.81
C ILE A 25 -10.27 2.69 16.40
N ASN A 26 -11.37 1.93 16.33
CA ASN A 26 -12.02 1.54 15.09
C ASN A 26 -13.09 2.52 14.63
N ARG A 27 -13.29 3.64 15.32
CA ARG A 27 -14.30 4.65 14.96
C ARG A 27 -14.11 5.17 13.53
N SER A 28 -12.87 5.37 13.09
CA SER A 28 -12.57 5.85 11.74
C SER A 28 -12.31 4.73 10.74
N LYS A 29 -12.58 3.45 11.07
CA LYS A 29 -12.30 2.31 10.20
C LYS A 29 -12.94 2.46 8.81
N ASN A 30 -14.17 2.96 8.76
CA ASN A 30 -14.96 3.15 7.53
C ASN A 30 -15.05 4.63 7.14
N ALA A 31 -14.15 5.48 7.63
CA ALA A 31 -14.15 6.89 7.24
C ALA A 31 -13.62 7.00 5.81
N GLU A 32 -14.48 7.41 4.89
CA GLU A 32 -14.11 7.69 3.51
C GLU A 32 -13.80 9.18 3.33
N LEU A 33 -12.86 9.48 2.44
CA LEU A 33 -12.51 10.82 2.04
C LEU A 33 -12.83 11.00 0.55
N SER A 34 -12.96 12.25 0.12
CA SER A 34 -13.16 12.57 -1.30
C SER A 34 -12.00 12.02 -2.14
N ARG A 35 -12.35 11.24 -3.17
CA ARG A 35 -11.39 10.73 -4.17
C ARG A 35 -10.60 11.85 -4.84
N ALA A 36 -11.25 13.00 -5.07
CA ALA A 36 -10.59 14.17 -5.64
C ALA A 36 -9.50 14.74 -4.71
N ALA A 37 -9.71 14.70 -3.39
CA ALA A 37 -8.71 15.18 -2.44
C ALA A 37 -7.44 14.31 -2.47
N PHE A 38 -7.62 12.99 -2.58
CA PHE A 38 -6.50 12.07 -2.81
C PHE A 38 -5.80 12.36 -4.15
N ALA A 39 -6.56 12.53 -5.24
CA ALA A 39 -6.02 12.81 -6.57
C ALA A 39 -5.13 14.07 -6.59
N TYR A 40 -5.60 15.18 -6.02
CA TYR A 40 -4.81 16.42 -5.96
C TYR A 40 -3.53 16.27 -5.14
N LEU A 41 -3.60 15.59 -3.99
CA LEU A 41 -2.41 15.33 -3.18
C LEU A 41 -1.42 14.43 -3.94
N PHE A 42 -1.93 13.38 -4.58
CA PHE A 42 -1.12 12.41 -5.30
C PHE A 42 -0.44 13.00 -6.53
N ILE A 43 -1.12 13.87 -7.28
CA ILE A 43 -0.53 14.62 -8.40
C ILE A 43 0.66 15.46 -7.91
N GLU A 44 0.53 16.17 -6.79
CA GLU A 44 1.64 16.94 -6.23
C GLU A 44 2.77 16.05 -5.69
N MET A 45 2.46 14.87 -5.16
CA MET A 45 3.49 13.88 -4.79
C MET A 45 4.30 13.42 -6.01
N ILE A 46 3.63 13.15 -7.13
CA ILE A 46 4.29 12.79 -8.41
C ILE A 46 5.13 13.97 -8.93
N ALA A 47 4.56 15.17 -8.97
CA ALA A 47 5.25 16.38 -9.42
C ALA A 47 6.49 16.67 -8.55
N TYR A 48 6.38 16.49 -7.23
CA TYR A 48 7.49 16.60 -6.30
C TYR A 48 8.56 15.52 -6.55
N ALA A 49 8.15 14.26 -6.76
CA ALA A 49 9.08 13.17 -7.05
C ALA A 49 9.84 13.39 -8.36
N GLN A 50 9.19 13.97 -9.37
CA GLN A 50 9.77 14.29 -10.68
C GLN A 50 10.81 15.41 -10.62
N LYS A 51 10.77 16.30 -9.62
CA LYS A 51 11.76 17.39 -9.49
C LYS A 51 13.19 16.83 -9.41
N GLY A 52 14.01 17.20 -10.39
CA GLY A 52 15.40 16.77 -10.49
C GLY A 52 15.60 15.34 -10.98
N VAL A 53 14.56 14.70 -11.53
CA VAL A 53 14.64 13.37 -12.15
C VAL A 53 14.46 13.51 -13.66
N ARG A 54 15.35 12.86 -14.43
CA ARG A 54 15.28 12.82 -15.90
C ARG A 54 14.90 11.45 -16.45
N ASP A 55 14.99 10.41 -15.61
CA ASP A 55 14.76 9.02 -15.99
C ASP A 55 13.48 8.48 -15.32
N VAL A 56 12.66 7.76 -16.10
CA VAL A 56 11.37 7.22 -15.64
C VAL A 56 11.60 6.19 -14.54
N ASN A 57 12.62 5.33 -14.65
CA ASN A 57 12.90 4.31 -13.63
C ASN A 57 13.29 4.96 -12.29
N ALA A 58 14.07 6.04 -12.33
CA ALA A 58 14.42 6.79 -11.13
C ALA A 58 13.18 7.45 -10.48
N LEU A 59 12.20 7.87 -11.28
CA LEU A 59 10.96 8.43 -10.79
C LEU A 59 10.06 7.35 -10.16
N GLU A 60 9.91 6.20 -10.81
CA GLU A 60 9.20 5.04 -10.26
C GLU A 60 9.81 4.58 -8.94
N LYS A 61 11.14 4.52 -8.85
CA LYS A 61 11.85 4.20 -7.59
C LYS A 61 11.55 5.20 -6.48
N ARG A 62 11.48 6.50 -6.78
CA ARG A 62 11.09 7.52 -5.79
C ARG A 62 9.64 7.36 -5.36
N LEU A 63 8.73 7.06 -6.27
CA LEU A 63 7.31 6.80 -5.96
C LEU A 63 7.16 5.55 -5.08
N ASN A 64 7.85 4.46 -5.41
CA ASN A 64 7.90 3.26 -4.57
C ASN A 64 8.40 3.61 -3.15
N THR A 65 9.51 4.36 -3.04
CA THR A 65 10.07 4.77 -1.74
C THR A 65 9.06 5.58 -0.90
N GLN A 66 8.21 6.39 -1.54
CA GLN A 66 7.15 7.13 -0.84
C GLN A 66 6.01 6.22 -0.34
N GLY A 67 5.70 5.13 -1.07
CA GLY A 67 4.69 4.14 -0.68
C GLY A 67 5.15 3.19 0.42
N TYR A 68 6.43 2.81 0.43
CA TYR A 68 7.05 1.88 1.38
C TYR A 68 6.67 2.09 2.86
N PRO A 69 6.81 3.29 3.45
CA PRO A 69 6.47 3.50 4.86
C PRO A 69 4.98 3.31 5.15
N LEU A 70 4.10 3.49 4.17
CA LEU A 70 2.66 3.22 4.35
C LEU A 70 2.41 1.72 4.50
N GLY A 71 3.11 0.88 3.72
CA GLY A 71 3.05 -0.57 3.83
C GLY A 71 3.34 -1.09 5.24
N LEU A 72 4.44 -0.60 5.82
CA LEU A 72 4.84 -0.93 7.19
C LEU A 72 3.75 -0.58 8.22
N ARG A 73 3.14 0.60 8.10
CA ARG A 73 2.10 1.06 9.04
C ARG A 73 0.77 0.35 8.83
N LEU A 74 0.44 0.03 7.58
CA LEU A 74 -0.80 -0.65 7.22
C LEU A 74 -0.81 -2.10 7.71
N LEU A 75 0.33 -2.78 7.75
CA LEU A 75 0.43 -4.14 8.27
C LEU A 75 -0.16 -4.24 9.69
N ASP A 76 0.39 -3.49 10.64
CA ASP A 76 -0.06 -3.54 12.04
C ASP A 76 -1.51 -3.08 12.19
N LEU A 77 -1.89 -2.03 11.46
CA LEU A 77 -3.25 -1.49 11.48
C LEU A 77 -4.28 -2.54 11.02
N LEU A 78 -4.02 -3.19 9.89
CA LEU A 78 -4.93 -4.18 9.30
C LEU A 78 -5.01 -5.45 10.16
N LEU A 79 -3.87 -5.90 10.71
CA LEU A 79 -3.85 -7.02 11.66
C LEU A 79 -4.66 -6.71 12.93
N SER A 80 -4.52 -5.50 13.50
CA SER A 80 -5.27 -5.09 14.71
C SER A 80 -6.78 -4.93 14.48
N ARG A 81 -7.19 -4.64 13.24
CA ARG A 81 -8.59 -4.40 12.85
C ARG A 81 -9.32 -5.65 12.39
N SER A 82 -8.57 -6.73 12.15
CA SER A 82 -9.13 -8.04 11.85
C SER A 82 -9.89 -8.55 13.09
N PRO A 83 -11.14 -8.98 12.98
CA PRO A 83 -11.88 -9.49 14.12
C PRO A 83 -11.17 -10.72 14.65
N THR A 84 -10.61 -10.61 15.86
CA THR A 84 -10.21 -11.76 16.65
C THR A 84 -11.47 -12.58 16.92
N SER A 85 -11.65 -13.69 16.20
CA SER A 85 -12.49 -14.76 16.75
C SER A 85 -11.89 -15.09 18.11
N THR A 86 -12.70 -15.03 19.17
CA THR A 86 -12.31 -15.25 20.59
C THR A 86 -11.77 -16.65 20.88
N LEU A 87 -11.43 -17.42 19.84
CA LEU A 87 -10.98 -18.80 19.84
C LEU A 87 -9.64 -18.99 19.10
N ALA A 88 -9.09 -17.97 18.45
CA ALA A 88 -7.83 -18.10 17.70
C ALA A 88 -6.63 -17.66 18.55
N THR A 89 -5.97 -18.62 19.19
CA THR A 89 -4.61 -18.50 19.76
C THR A 89 -3.51 -18.47 18.69
N THR A 90 -3.88 -18.59 17.42
CA THR A 90 -2.96 -18.56 16.27
C THR A 90 -2.72 -17.11 15.83
N SER A 91 -1.45 -16.71 15.79
CA SER A 91 -0.96 -15.43 15.28
C SER A 91 -1.67 -15.04 13.96
N LEU A 92 -2.36 -13.88 13.97
CA LEU A 92 -2.97 -13.27 12.77
C LEU A 92 -1.93 -12.91 11.69
N ARG A 93 -0.65 -12.82 12.06
CA ARG A 93 0.43 -12.49 11.13
C ARG A 93 0.71 -13.70 10.22
N PRO A 94 0.62 -13.54 8.89
CA PRO A 94 0.97 -14.59 7.94
C PRO A 94 2.41 -15.11 8.17
N ILE A 95 2.58 -16.42 8.16
CA ILE A 95 3.90 -17.10 8.32
C ILE A 95 4.37 -17.83 7.06
N ARG A 96 3.49 -17.91 6.06
CA ARG A 96 3.72 -18.53 4.74
C ARG A 96 3.54 -17.48 3.65
N ILE A 97 4.22 -17.66 2.52
CA ILE A 97 4.19 -16.68 1.41
C ILE A 97 2.77 -16.53 0.85
N HIS A 98 2.10 -17.64 0.53
CA HIS A 98 0.79 -17.58 -0.11
C HIS A 98 -0.28 -16.88 0.76
N PRO A 99 -0.44 -17.20 2.07
CA PRO A 99 -1.31 -16.44 2.97
C PRO A 99 -0.98 -14.95 3.09
N LEU A 100 0.30 -14.56 3.03
CA LEU A 100 0.67 -13.14 2.99
C LEU A 100 0.15 -12.46 1.73
N LEU A 101 0.38 -13.08 0.56
CA LEU A 101 -0.07 -12.54 -0.72
C LEU A 101 -1.60 -12.50 -0.81
N GLN A 102 -2.30 -13.50 -0.26
CA GLN A 102 -3.75 -13.46 -0.13
C GLN A 102 -4.20 -12.31 0.79
N PHE A 103 -3.53 -12.08 1.91
CA PHE A 103 -3.81 -10.95 2.79
C PHE A 103 -3.65 -9.61 2.06
N ILE A 104 -2.62 -9.47 1.22
CA ILE A 104 -2.43 -8.28 0.38
C ILE A 104 -3.56 -8.14 -0.64
N ALA A 105 -3.80 -9.17 -1.46
CA ALA A 105 -4.82 -9.18 -2.51
C ALA A 105 -6.25 -8.96 -1.98
N GLN A 106 -6.52 -9.33 -0.72
CA GLN A 106 -7.86 -9.27 -0.14
C GLN A 106 -8.06 -8.14 0.85
N GLN A 107 -7.16 -7.97 1.83
CA GLN A 107 -7.35 -7.05 2.95
C GLN A 107 -6.74 -5.69 2.64
N LEU A 108 -5.48 -5.66 2.17
CA LEU A 108 -4.84 -4.40 1.76
C LEU A 108 -5.60 -3.78 0.59
N TRP A 109 -5.93 -4.57 -0.44
CA TRP A 109 -6.64 -4.07 -1.62
C TRP A 109 -8.00 -3.47 -1.28
N ARG A 110 -8.80 -4.16 -0.45
CA ARG A 110 -10.09 -3.60 0.01
C ARG A 110 -9.90 -2.34 0.85
N HIS A 111 -8.84 -2.28 1.65
CA HIS A 111 -8.56 -1.09 2.44
C HIS A 111 -8.19 0.13 1.58
N LEU A 112 -7.40 -0.08 0.52
CA LEU A 112 -6.94 0.99 -0.36
C LEU A 112 -7.98 1.39 -1.42
N PHE A 113 -8.68 0.41 -1.99
CA PHE A 113 -9.45 0.58 -3.22
C PHE A 113 -10.92 0.12 -3.11
N ASN A 114 -11.36 -0.31 -1.93
CA ASN A 114 -12.72 -0.80 -1.67
C ASN A 114 -13.16 -1.98 -2.55
N ARG A 115 -12.21 -2.75 -3.07
CA ARG A 115 -12.42 -4.00 -3.80
C ARG A 115 -11.21 -4.92 -3.63
N PRO A 116 -11.35 -6.25 -3.77
CA PRO A 116 -10.20 -7.15 -3.85
C PRO A 116 -9.40 -6.91 -5.14
N ALA A 117 -8.16 -7.39 -5.16
CA ALA A 117 -7.39 -7.53 -6.39
C ALA A 117 -8.08 -8.53 -7.33
N ASP A 118 -7.85 -8.39 -8.63
CA ASP A 118 -8.52 -9.18 -9.66
C ASP A 118 -7.87 -10.56 -9.84
N GLY A 119 -6.60 -10.71 -9.45
CA GLY A 119 -5.89 -11.99 -9.56
C GLY A 119 -4.64 -12.04 -8.68
N LEU A 120 -4.22 -13.27 -8.39
CA LEU A 120 -2.97 -13.60 -7.70
C LEU A 120 -2.39 -14.88 -8.32
N GLU A 121 -1.20 -14.80 -8.89
CA GLU A 121 -0.52 -15.93 -9.53
C GLU A 121 0.93 -16.03 -9.07
N GLN A 122 1.51 -17.23 -9.19
CA GLN A 122 2.96 -17.43 -9.07
C GLN A 122 3.53 -17.52 -10.49
N ASP A 123 4.70 -16.91 -10.70
CA ASP A 123 5.40 -17.03 -11.98
C ASP A 123 5.80 -18.50 -12.21
N THR A 124 5.44 -19.02 -13.38
CA THR A 124 5.72 -20.42 -13.77
C THR A 124 7.20 -20.67 -14.03
N SER A 125 7.94 -19.63 -14.41
CA SER A 125 9.37 -19.70 -14.72
C SER A 125 10.25 -19.36 -13.52
N ASN A 126 9.70 -18.70 -12.50
CA ASN A 126 10.44 -18.24 -11.34
C ASN A 126 9.64 -18.37 -10.04
N ASN A 127 9.95 -19.37 -9.22
CA ASN A 127 9.26 -19.61 -7.96
C ASN A 127 9.39 -18.46 -6.93
N ALA A 128 10.37 -17.57 -7.10
CA ALA A 128 10.57 -16.37 -6.28
C ALA A 128 9.60 -15.23 -6.62
N GLN A 129 8.98 -15.28 -7.80
CA GLN A 129 8.12 -14.22 -8.33
C GLN A 129 6.65 -14.56 -8.20
N TYR A 130 5.90 -13.59 -7.69
CA TYR A 130 4.46 -13.65 -7.59
C TYR A 130 3.86 -12.39 -8.21
N MET A 131 2.67 -12.53 -8.78
CA MET A 131 2.01 -11.49 -9.56
C MET A 131 0.63 -11.19 -8.96
N ILE A 132 0.38 -9.93 -8.60
CA ILE A 132 -0.95 -9.45 -8.21
C ILE A 132 -1.51 -8.63 -9.37
N PHE A 133 -2.73 -8.92 -9.79
CA PHE A 133 -3.37 -8.28 -10.94
C PHE A 133 -4.41 -7.27 -10.50
N ASP A 134 -4.41 -6.12 -11.16
CA ASP A 134 -5.41 -5.08 -11.02
C ASP A 134 -5.86 -4.60 -12.41
N ASN A 135 -7.12 -4.85 -12.76
CA ASN A 135 -7.67 -4.53 -14.08
C ASN A 135 -8.00 -3.05 -14.27
N ASP A 136 -8.33 -2.34 -13.18
CA ASP A 136 -8.71 -0.92 -13.19
C ASP A 136 -8.07 -0.19 -11.99
N PRO A 137 -6.74 -0.05 -11.97
CA PRO A 137 -6.02 0.51 -10.83
C PRO A 137 -6.43 1.97 -10.62
N LEU A 138 -7.02 2.25 -9.45
CA LEU A 138 -7.57 3.57 -9.12
C LEU A 138 -6.54 4.71 -9.26
N VAL A 139 -5.26 4.41 -9.04
CA VAL A 139 -4.18 5.40 -9.20
C VAL A 139 -4.02 5.89 -10.64
N ASN A 140 -4.43 5.09 -11.64
CA ASN A 140 -4.38 5.47 -13.05
C ASN A 140 -5.65 6.20 -13.49
N SER A 141 -6.80 5.95 -12.86
CA SER A 141 -8.08 6.56 -13.23
C SER A 141 -8.20 8.04 -12.83
N TYR A 142 -7.38 8.54 -11.89
CA TYR A 142 -7.48 9.90 -11.34
C TYR A 142 -6.45 10.90 -11.88
N ILE A 143 -5.52 10.45 -12.71
CA ILE A 143 -4.43 11.28 -13.21
C ILE A 143 -4.52 11.37 -14.73
N SER A 144 -4.95 12.52 -15.23
CA SER A 144 -4.66 12.90 -16.62
C SER A 144 -3.19 13.30 -16.67
N LEU A 145 -2.30 12.31 -16.77
CA LEU A 145 -0.87 12.59 -16.90
C LEU A 145 -0.63 13.41 -18.17
N PRO A 146 0.19 14.49 -18.12
CA PRO A 146 0.69 15.14 -19.31
C PRO A 146 1.24 14.11 -20.30
N ARG A 147 1.13 14.36 -21.61
CA ARG A 147 1.52 13.37 -22.65
C ARG A 147 2.98 12.90 -22.51
N GLU A 148 3.87 13.75 -21.99
CA GLU A 148 5.27 13.39 -21.71
C GLU A 148 5.44 12.36 -20.58
N LEU A 149 4.42 12.16 -19.74
CA LEU A 149 4.40 11.26 -18.59
C LEU A 149 3.47 10.06 -18.79
N SER A 150 2.93 9.85 -20.00
CA SER A 150 2.00 8.75 -20.25
C SER A 150 2.62 7.36 -20.11
N GLN A 151 3.96 7.27 -20.11
CA GLN A 151 4.71 6.03 -19.90
C GLN A 151 5.02 5.75 -18.42
N LEU A 152 4.73 6.68 -17.51
CA LEU A 152 5.01 6.50 -16.11
C LEU A 152 3.95 5.62 -15.45
N ASN A 153 4.38 4.54 -14.78
CA ASN A 153 3.48 3.74 -14.00
C ASN A 153 3.34 4.29 -12.57
N CYS A 154 2.30 5.08 -12.32
CA CYS A 154 2.00 5.59 -10.97
C CYS A 154 1.71 4.47 -9.96
N ALA A 155 1.39 3.27 -10.44
CA ALA A 155 1.26 2.11 -9.59
C ALA A 155 2.58 1.71 -8.91
N ALA A 156 3.74 2.25 -9.31
CA ALA A 156 4.98 2.15 -8.55
C ALA A 156 4.82 2.60 -7.09
N PHE A 157 3.96 3.60 -6.81
CA PHE A 157 3.62 3.98 -5.44
C PHE A 157 2.96 2.84 -4.66
N VAL A 158 1.99 2.15 -5.28
CA VAL A 158 1.29 1.00 -4.68
C VAL A 158 2.25 -0.18 -4.54
N ALA A 159 3.14 -0.40 -5.51
CA ALA A 159 4.21 -1.40 -5.41
C ALA A 159 5.08 -1.18 -4.15
N GLY A 160 5.42 0.08 -3.85
CA GLY A 160 6.11 0.43 -2.61
C GLY A 160 5.31 0.06 -1.36
N ILE A 161 4.00 0.29 -1.33
CA ILE A 161 3.14 -0.13 -0.21
C ILE A 161 3.20 -1.65 -0.01
N ILE A 162 3.16 -2.43 -1.10
CA ILE A 162 3.26 -3.89 -1.07
C ILE A 162 4.64 -4.30 -0.52
N GLU A 163 5.70 -3.69 -1.02
CA GLU A 163 7.09 -3.94 -0.60
C GLU A 163 7.26 -3.73 0.91
N GLY A 164 6.83 -2.57 1.42
CA GLY A 164 6.91 -2.27 2.85
C GLY A 164 6.04 -3.20 3.70
N LEU A 165 4.92 -3.69 3.20
CA LEU A 165 4.09 -4.66 3.92
C LEU A 165 4.77 -6.04 3.99
N CYS A 166 5.33 -6.52 2.88
CA CYS A 166 6.09 -7.78 2.84
C CYS A 166 7.28 -7.75 3.80
N ASP A 167 8.09 -6.70 3.72
CA ASP A 167 9.26 -6.52 4.59
C ASP A 167 8.85 -6.39 6.06
N GLY A 168 7.79 -5.62 6.36
CA GLY A 168 7.24 -5.50 7.71
C GLY A 168 6.71 -6.81 8.29
N ALA A 169 6.22 -7.72 7.43
CA ALA A 169 5.77 -9.05 7.80
C ALA A 169 6.92 -10.05 7.97
N GLY A 170 8.17 -9.65 7.68
CA GLY A 170 9.34 -10.51 7.74
C GLY A 170 9.53 -11.38 6.50
N PHE A 171 9.05 -10.92 5.34
CA PHE A 171 9.21 -11.57 4.03
C PHE A 171 10.02 -10.63 3.13
N ALA A 172 11.32 -10.57 3.36
CA ALA A 172 12.21 -9.66 2.64
C ALA A 172 12.10 -9.84 1.13
N THR A 173 11.96 -8.73 0.42
CA THR A 173 11.85 -8.71 -1.05
C THR A 173 13.14 -8.22 -1.71
N GLU A 174 13.42 -8.69 -2.93
CA GLU A 174 14.41 -8.05 -3.80
C GLU A 174 13.88 -6.72 -4.36
N GLY A 175 12.56 -6.63 -4.49
CA GLY A 175 11.82 -5.43 -4.84
C GLY A 175 10.41 -5.77 -5.32
N VAL A 176 9.55 -4.76 -5.38
CA VAL A 176 8.23 -4.87 -6.00
C VAL A 176 8.12 -3.84 -7.12
N SER A 177 7.79 -4.30 -8.33
CA SER A 177 7.59 -3.45 -9.51
C SER A 177 6.14 -3.51 -9.98
N ALA A 178 5.72 -2.48 -10.71
CA ALA A 178 4.42 -2.44 -11.35
C ALA A 178 4.58 -2.31 -12.86
N HIS A 179 3.82 -3.08 -13.63
CA HIS A 179 3.86 -3.09 -15.09
C HIS A 179 2.45 -2.96 -15.65
N THR A 180 2.23 -2.00 -16.55
CA THR A 180 0.96 -1.89 -17.27
C THR A 180 0.96 -2.91 -18.41
N VAL A 181 -0.01 -3.83 -18.38
CA VAL A 181 -0.20 -4.92 -19.34
C VAL A 181 -1.64 -4.87 -19.86
N GLY A 182 -2.02 -3.70 -20.36
CA GLY A 182 -3.36 -3.43 -20.85
C GLY A 182 -3.78 -4.36 -21.98
N ASP A 183 -5.07 -4.70 -22.01
CA ASP A 183 -5.72 -5.42 -23.10
C ASP A 183 -6.91 -4.62 -23.66
N GLU A 184 -7.63 -5.15 -24.64
CA GLU A 184 -8.77 -4.46 -25.26
C GLU A 184 -9.90 -4.15 -24.26
N ILE A 185 -10.05 -4.96 -23.21
CA ILE A 185 -11.11 -4.83 -22.21
C ILE A 185 -10.64 -3.88 -21.09
N TRP A 186 -9.37 -4.00 -20.70
CA TRP A 186 -8.74 -3.31 -19.58
C TRP A 186 -7.44 -2.64 -20.04
N PRO A 187 -7.50 -1.48 -20.72
CA PRO A 187 -6.32 -0.80 -21.23
C PRO A 187 -5.37 -0.32 -20.12
N GLY A 188 -5.90 -0.12 -18.90
CA GLY A 188 -5.14 0.28 -17.72
C GLY A 188 -4.65 -0.87 -16.83
N LYS A 189 -4.88 -2.13 -17.24
CA LYS A 189 -4.53 -3.31 -16.44
C LYS A 189 -3.07 -3.27 -16.01
N THR A 190 -2.84 -3.48 -14.72
CA THR A 190 -1.53 -3.40 -14.10
C THR A 190 -1.23 -4.66 -13.30
N VAL A 191 0.01 -5.13 -13.41
CA VAL A 191 0.54 -6.28 -12.67
C VAL A 191 1.61 -5.81 -11.72
N PHE A 192 1.49 -6.20 -10.45
CA PHE A 192 2.48 -5.99 -9.43
C PHE A 192 3.31 -7.25 -9.28
N VAL A 193 4.59 -7.18 -9.63
CA VAL A 193 5.52 -8.30 -9.52
C VAL A 193 6.25 -8.19 -8.20
N VAL A 194 5.99 -9.13 -7.30
CA VAL A 194 6.65 -9.28 -6.00
C VAL A 194 7.74 -10.33 -6.14
N LYS A 195 9.00 -9.94 -5.97
CA LYS A 195 10.13 -10.87 -5.98
C LYS A 195 10.69 -11.03 -4.57
N PHE A 196 10.55 -12.22 -4.00
CA PHE A 196 11.10 -12.51 -2.67
C PHE A 196 12.60 -12.84 -2.74
N LYS A 197 13.33 -12.51 -1.67
CA LYS A 197 14.73 -12.94 -1.54
C LYS A 197 14.81 -14.45 -1.31
N GLN A 198 15.95 -15.02 -1.68
CA GLN A 198 16.23 -16.45 -1.53
C GLN A 198 16.03 -16.97 -0.10
N GLU A 199 16.43 -16.21 0.92
CA GLU A 199 16.25 -16.55 2.34
C GLU A 199 14.77 -16.80 2.74
N VAL A 200 13.83 -16.10 2.08
CA VAL A 200 12.40 -16.28 2.33
C VAL A 200 11.91 -17.60 1.73
N LEU A 201 12.42 -17.97 0.55
CA LEU A 201 12.10 -19.23 -0.12
C LEU A 201 12.67 -20.44 0.63
N GLU A 202 13.90 -20.33 1.11
CA GLU A 202 14.53 -21.38 1.94
C GLU A 202 13.70 -21.61 3.21
N ARG A 203 13.27 -20.54 3.88
CA ARG A 203 12.36 -20.64 5.03
C ARG A 203 11.02 -21.27 4.65
N GLU A 204 10.45 -20.89 3.51
CA GLU A 204 9.19 -21.45 2.99
C GLU A 204 9.33 -22.96 2.72
N GLU A 205 10.48 -23.42 2.21
CA GLU A 205 10.74 -24.83 1.98
C GLU A 205 10.86 -25.60 3.31
N ILE A 206 11.63 -25.08 4.28
CA ILE A 206 11.81 -25.72 5.60
C ILE A 206 10.46 -25.90 6.31
N LEU A 207 9.67 -24.83 6.35
CA LEU A 207 8.34 -24.85 6.98
C LEU A 207 7.35 -25.76 6.23
N GLY A 208 7.55 -26.00 4.93
CA GLY A 208 6.73 -26.92 4.13
C GLY A 208 7.05 -28.40 4.38
N ARG A 209 8.28 -28.72 4.79
CA ARG A 209 8.70 -30.09 5.12
C ARG A 209 8.36 -30.51 6.55
N GLY A 210 8.14 -29.55 7.45
CA GLY A 210 7.85 -29.77 8.87
C GLY A 210 6.36 -29.72 9.25
N GLY A 211 5.47 -29.68 8.24
CA GLY A 211 4.01 -29.71 8.42
C GLY A 211 3.41 -31.08 8.14
#